data_AF-A0A970JL55-F1
#
_entry.id   AF-A0A970JL55-F1
#
_cell.length_a   1.000
_cell.length_b   1.000
_cell.length_c   1.000
_cell.angle_alpha   90.00
_cell.angle_beta   90.00
_cell.angle_gamma   90.00
#
_symmetry.space_group_name_H-M   'P 1'
#
loop_
_entity.id
_entity.type
_entity.pdbx_description
1 polymer ?
#
loop_
_entity_poly.entity_id
_entity_poly.type
_entity_poly.pdbx_seq_one_letter_code
_entity_poly.pdbx_strand_id
1 'polypeptide(L)'
;MSANIQANRLIHEKSPYLLQHAYNPVDWYPWGEEAFSKAKSEDKPVFLSIGYSTCHWCHVMAHESFEDTEVAEILNRHFVPIKVDREERPDVDAVYMNVCMALTGHGGWPLTIIMTPDQKPFYAGTYLPRHGRSGMRGLVELLEEIAELWSNDRDALVRSGNKIVEILLEEEKEGDLSEREIDREVMKTAAGSFIRRFDREYGGFGNAPKFPAPHNLMFLLRYAIYENSARAIGMVEKTLEAMYRGGLFDHIGYGFSRYSTDNKWLVPHFEKMLYDNALLTIAYLEAYQVTGRELYKNVAEKVLQYVSREMRSPEGAFYSAQDADSEGVEGRYYLLSPREVEEVLGRDPGRQFNERFDITQQGNFEGLNIP
;
A
#
# COMPACT_ATOMS: atom_id res chain seq x y z
N MET A 1 -21.41 -29.96 10.63
CA MET A 1 -21.34 -29.63 12.06
C MET A 1 -20.47 -28.39 12.14
N SER A 2 -21.04 -27.22 12.42
CA SER A 2 -20.24 -26.00 12.60
C SER A 2 -19.40 -26.19 13.85
N ALA A 3 -18.08 -26.28 13.70
CA ALA A 3 -17.18 -26.15 14.84
C ALA A 3 -17.57 -24.88 15.59
N ASN A 4 -17.65 -24.94 16.91
CA ASN A 4 -17.96 -23.79 17.74
C ASN A 4 -16.69 -22.91 17.71
N ILE A 5 -16.59 -22.00 16.74
CA ILE A 5 -15.39 -21.18 16.54
C ILE A 5 -15.34 -20.18 17.69
N GLN A 6 -14.44 -20.42 18.64
CA GLN A 6 -14.19 -19.52 19.75
C GLN A 6 -13.43 -18.30 19.24
N ALA A 7 -13.91 -17.11 19.59
CA ALA A 7 -13.22 -15.87 19.22
C ALA A 7 -11.88 -15.75 19.97
N ASN A 8 -10.87 -15.21 19.29
CA ASN A 8 -9.60 -14.77 19.88
C ASN A 8 -9.76 -13.36 20.48
N ARG A 9 -8.64 -12.76 20.94
CA ARG A 9 -8.66 -11.48 21.67
C ARG A 9 -9.10 -10.29 20.82
N LEU A 10 -9.00 -10.38 19.50
CA LEU A 10 -9.38 -9.28 18.60
C LEU A 10 -10.88 -8.95 18.66
N ILE A 11 -11.72 -9.82 19.24
CA ILE A 11 -13.15 -9.54 19.46
C ILE A 11 -13.42 -8.31 20.35
N HIS A 12 -12.40 -7.85 21.08
CA HIS A 12 -12.48 -6.67 21.95
C HIS A 12 -11.94 -5.39 21.30
N GLU A 13 -11.42 -5.49 20.08
CA GLU A 13 -10.91 -4.34 19.33
C GLU A 13 -12.03 -3.50 18.72
N LYS A 14 -11.70 -2.24 18.40
CA LYS A 14 -12.64 -1.31 17.75
C LYS A 14 -12.50 -1.34 16.23
N SER A 15 -11.28 -1.55 15.73
CA SER A 15 -10.99 -1.65 14.31
C SER A 15 -11.87 -2.71 13.64
N PRO A 16 -12.66 -2.35 12.62
CA PRO A 16 -13.38 -3.32 11.80
C PRO A 16 -12.43 -4.34 11.16
N TYR A 17 -11.22 -3.91 10.78
CA TYR A 17 -10.20 -4.79 10.21
C TYR A 17 -9.75 -5.87 11.21
N LEU A 18 -9.47 -5.49 12.46
CA LEU A 18 -9.09 -6.47 13.49
C LEU A 18 -10.26 -7.40 13.85
N LEU A 19 -11.48 -6.87 13.93
CA LEU A 19 -12.67 -7.65 14.22
C LEU A 19 -12.97 -8.71 13.15
N GLN A 20 -12.64 -8.46 11.88
CA GLN A 20 -12.75 -9.46 10.81
C GLN A 20 -11.89 -10.72 11.08
N HIS A 21 -10.79 -10.58 11.81
CA HIS A 21 -9.89 -11.68 12.16
C HIS A 21 -10.19 -12.31 13.53
N ALA A 22 -11.23 -11.86 14.25
CA ALA A 22 -11.54 -12.31 15.60
C ALA A 22 -11.91 -13.79 15.69
N TYR A 23 -12.34 -14.41 14.58
CA TYR A 23 -12.73 -15.82 14.51
C TYR A 23 -11.75 -16.68 13.70
N ASN A 24 -10.60 -16.12 13.32
CA ASN A 24 -9.55 -16.93 12.70
C ASN A 24 -9.04 -17.98 13.70
N PRO A 25 -8.66 -19.18 13.24
CA PRO A 25 -8.07 -20.22 14.09
C PRO A 25 -6.73 -19.80 14.72
N VAL A 26 -6.07 -18.76 14.19
CA VAL A 26 -4.89 -18.14 14.80
C VAL A 26 -5.30 -17.39 16.08
N ASP A 27 -4.60 -17.64 17.20
CA ASP A 27 -4.81 -16.99 18.50
C ASP A 27 -4.21 -15.57 18.50
N TRP A 28 -4.76 -14.70 17.66
CA TRP A 28 -4.29 -13.33 17.49
C TRP A 28 -4.36 -12.52 18.78
N TYR A 29 -3.29 -11.75 19.01
CA TYR A 29 -3.24 -10.66 19.98
C TYR A 29 -3.30 -9.32 19.25
N PRO A 30 -3.94 -8.29 19.83
CA PRO A 30 -3.66 -6.93 19.44
C PRO A 30 -2.23 -6.54 19.84
N TRP A 31 -1.70 -5.47 19.23
CA TRP A 31 -0.42 -4.91 19.66
C TRP A 31 -0.52 -4.37 21.09
N GLY A 32 0.26 -4.93 22.01
CA GLY A 32 0.29 -4.48 23.39
C GLY A 32 1.23 -5.27 24.29
N GLU A 33 1.39 -4.79 25.52
CA GLU A 33 2.29 -5.37 26.52
C GLU A 33 1.95 -6.83 26.86
N GLU A 34 0.67 -7.23 26.80
CA GLU A 34 0.24 -8.61 27.03
C GLU A 34 0.92 -9.59 26.06
N ALA A 35 0.92 -9.27 24.76
CA ALA A 35 1.49 -10.12 23.73
C ALA A 35 3.01 -10.29 23.91
N PHE A 36 3.72 -9.19 24.15
CA PHE A 36 5.17 -9.23 24.36
C PHE A 36 5.54 -9.89 25.70
N SER A 37 4.75 -9.71 26.75
CA SER A 37 4.95 -10.39 28.02
C SER A 37 4.77 -11.90 27.87
N LYS A 38 3.74 -12.33 27.12
CA LYS A 38 3.54 -13.74 26.78
C LYS A 38 4.71 -14.31 25.97
N ALA A 39 5.17 -13.57 24.95
CA ALA A 39 6.31 -13.96 24.14
C ALA A 39 7.58 -14.17 24.98
N LYS A 40 7.80 -13.31 25.98
CA LYS A 40 8.90 -13.45 26.95
C LYS A 40 8.71 -14.64 27.88
N SER A 41 7.52 -14.83 28.44
CA SER A 41 7.27 -15.91 29.40
C SER A 41 7.28 -17.30 28.77
N GLU A 42 6.79 -17.41 27.53
CA GLU A 42 6.76 -18.68 26.77
C GLU A 42 8.02 -18.88 25.93
N ASP A 43 8.92 -17.89 25.90
CA ASP A 43 10.16 -17.91 25.14
C ASP A 43 9.93 -18.21 23.64
N LYS A 44 8.97 -17.49 23.04
CA LYS A 44 8.54 -17.64 21.65
C LYS A 44 8.82 -16.37 20.83
N PRO A 45 9.22 -16.48 19.56
CA PRO A 45 9.26 -15.34 18.67
C PRO A 45 7.85 -14.75 18.46
N VAL A 46 7.81 -13.46 18.11
CA VAL A 46 6.58 -12.77 17.75
C VAL A 46 6.42 -12.80 16.23
N PHE A 47 5.23 -13.20 15.77
CA PHE A 47 4.81 -13.06 14.38
C PHE A 47 3.89 -11.85 14.28
N LEU A 48 4.34 -10.77 13.67
CA LEU A 48 3.57 -9.53 13.51
C LEU A 48 3.04 -9.44 12.08
N SER A 49 1.72 -9.29 11.95
CA SER A 49 1.05 -9.05 10.66
C SER A 49 0.30 -7.71 10.69
N ILE A 50 0.79 -6.74 9.91
CA ILE A 50 0.19 -5.40 9.77
C ILE A 50 -0.59 -5.33 8.45
N GLY A 51 -1.82 -4.81 8.51
CA GLY A 51 -2.65 -4.55 7.34
C GLY A 51 -3.71 -3.50 7.65
N TYR A 52 -4.71 -3.36 6.79
CA TYR A 52 -5.83 -2.42 6.93
C TYR A 52 -7.02 -2.93 6.10
N SER A 53 -8.22 -2.43 6.36
CA SER A 53 -9.48 -3.02 5.87
C SER A 53 -9.65 -3.04 4.36
N THR A 54 -9.01 -2.14 3.62
CA THR A 54 -9.14 -1.99 2.16
C THR A 54 -7.95 -2.56 1.39
N CYS A 55 -7.11 -3.34 2.08
CA CYS A 55 -5.92 -3.98 1.52
C CYS A 55 -6.25 -5.32 0.84
N HIS A 56 -6.27 -5.36 -0.50
CA HIS A 56 -6.54 -6.59 -1.25
C HIS A 56 -5.64 -7.77 -0.84
N TRP A 57 -4.31 -7.60 -0.90
CA TRP A 57 -3.37 -8.69 -0.56
C TRP A 57 -3.45 -9.13 0.91
N CYS A 58 -3.95 -8.27 1.80
CA CYS A 58 -4.18 -8.63 3.20
C CYS A 58 -5.36 -9.60 3.30
N HIS A 59 -6.43 -9.37 2.53
CA HIS A 59 -7.57 -10.28 2.42
C HIS A 59 -7.18 -11.60 1.78
N VAL A 60 -6.41 -11.56 0.68
CA VAL A 60 -5.90 -12.77 0.02
C VAL A 60 -5.08 -13.62 1.00
N MET A 61 -4.11 -13.02 1.70
CA MET A 61 -3.29 -13.75 2.68
C MET A 61 -4.12 -14.27 3.86
N ALA A 62 -5.13 -13.51 4.31
CA ALA A 62 -6.01 -13.95 5.37
C ALA A 62 -6.82 -15.19 4.98
N HIS A 63 -7.43 -15.16 3.79
CA HIS A 63 -8.24 -16.27 3.30
C HIS A 63 -7.40 -17.51 2.97
N GLU A 64 -6.25 -17.33 2.30
CA GLU A 64 -5.38 -18.44 1.92
C GLU A 64 -4.63 -19.07 3.12
N SER A 65 -4.33 -18.26 4.15
CA SER A 65 -3.40 -18.67 5.22
C SER A 65 -3.97 -18.51 6.62
N PHE A 66 -4.48 -17.34 7.01
CA PHE A 66 -4.88 -17.12 8.42
C PHE A 66 -6.22 -17.77 8.81
N GLU A 67 -7.04 -18.17 7.84
CA GLU A 67 -8.23 -18.99 8.03
C GLU A 67 -7.94 -20.49 7.99
N ASP A 68 -6.73 -20.87 7.54
CA ASP A 68 -6.34 -22.26 7.42
C ASP A 68 -5.80 -22.83 8.76
N THR A 69 -6.25 -24.03 9.09
CA THR A 69 -5.93 -24.71 10.34
C THR A 69 -4.47 -25.15 10.45
N GLU A 70 -3.80 -25.52 9.35
CA GLU A 70 -2.39 -25.94 9.39
C GLU A 70 -1.50 -24.77 9.75
N VAL A 71 -1.69 -23.64 9.06
CA VAL A 71 -0.95 -22.40 9.34
C VAL A 71 -1.20 -21.95 10.78
N ALA A 72 -2.47 -21.98 11.23
CA ALA A 72 -2.82 -21.60 12.58
C ALA A 72 -2.21 -22.50 13.65
N GLU A 73 -2.14 -23.81 13.43
CA GLU A 73 -1.49 -24.74 14.36
C GLU A 73 0.01 -24.43 14.52
N ILE A 74 0.70 -24.13 13.42
CA ILE A 74 2.12 -23.77 13.47
C ILE A 74 2.31 -22.44 14.21
N LEU A 75 1.53 -21.41 13.85
CA LEU A 75 1.58 -20.09 14.51
C LEU A 75 1.31 -20.19 16.00
N ASN A 76 0.21 -20.84 16.40
CA ASN A 76 -0.21 -20.94 17.80
C ASN A 76 0.78 -21.75 18.64
N ARG A 77 1.43 -22.75 18.04
CA ARG A 77 2.41 -23.60 18.73
C ARG A 77 3.74 -22.88 18.95
N HIS A 78 4.24 -22.20 17.93
CA HIS A 78 5.64 -21.73 17.91
C HIS A 78 5.80 -20.22 18.07
N PHE A 79 4.74 -19.43 17.90
CA PHE A 79 4.82 -17.97 17.87
C PHE A 79 3.82 -17.34 18.85
N VAL A 80 4.02 -16.06 19.14
CA VAL A 80 2.93 -15.18 19.60
C VAL A 80 2.47 -14.33 18.40
N PRO A 81 1.33 -14.66 17.78
CA PRO A 81 0.84 -13.94 16.61
C PRO A 81 0.14 -12.63 17.02
N ILE A 82 0.60 -11.51 16.48
CA ILE A 82 0.06 -10.16 16.70
C ILE A 82 -0.51 -9.62 15.39
N LYS A 83 -1.75 -9.13 15.44
CA LYS A 83 -2.41 -8.44 14.32
C LYS A 83 -2.47 -6.94 14.60
N VAL A 84 -2.13 -6.13 13.60
CA VAL A 84 -2.17 -4.67 13.71
C VAL A 84 -2.92 -4.07 12.55
N ASP A 85 -3.81 -3.14 12.88
CA ASP A 85 -4.40 -2.21 11.92
C ASP A 85 -3.48 -1.00 11.77
N ARG A 86 -2.97 -0.81 10.56
CA ARG A 86 -2.16 0.35 10.17
C ARG A 86 -2.91 1.67 10.38
N GLU A 87 -4.22 1.71 10.17
CA GLU A 87 -4.99 2.96 10.30
C GLU A 87 -5.10 3.41 11.75
N GLU A 88 -5.12 2.47 12.71
CA GLU A 88 -5.11 2.78 14.13
C GLU A 88 -3.69 2.97 14.69
N ARG A 89 -2.68 2.26 14.14
CA ARG A 89 -1.28 2.30 14.59
C ARG A 89 -0.30 2.60 13.46
N PRO A 90 -0.38 3.79 12.83
CA PRO A 90 0.55 4.19 11.77
C PRO A 90 1.99 4.35 12.28
N ASP A 91 2.17 4.56 13.59
CA ASP A 91 3.46 4.59 14.26
C ASP A 91 4.19 3.23 14.22
N VAL A 92 3.46 2.15 14.51
CA VAL A 92 3.98 0.78 14.44
C VAL A 92 4.27 0.39 12.99
N ASP A 93 3.33 0.70 12.09
CA ASP A 93 3.47 0.47 10.67
C ASP A 93 4.74 1.12 10.10
N ALA A 94 4.97 2.41 10.40
CA ALA A 94 6.12 3.15 9.88
C ALA A 94 7.46 2.52 10.29
N VAL A 95 7.62 2.16 11.56
CA VAL A 95 8.85 1.52 12.07
C VAL A 95 9.13 0.22 11.32
N TYR A 96 8.13 -0.66 11.22
CA TYR A 96 8.33 -1.97 10.62
C TYR A 96 8.34 -1.95 9.08
N MET A 97 7.72 -0.95 8.45
CA MET A 97 7.86 -0.71 7.03
C MET A 97 9.31 -0.32 6.69
N ASN A 98 9.94 0.53 7.51
CA ASN A 98 11.35 0.88 7.34
C ASN A 98 12.26 -0.35 7.49
N VAL A 99 11.99 -1.23 8.46
CA VAL A 99 12.67 -2.52 8.60
C VAL A 99 12.56 -3.35 7.32
N CYS A 100 11.36 -3.45 6.76
CA CYS A 100 11.11 -4.22 5.53
C CYS A 100 11.83 -3.63 4.31
N MET A 101 11.77 -2.32 4.15
CA MET A 101 12.49 -1.58 3.10
C MET A 101 14.01 -1.79 3.23
N ALA A 102 14.58 -1.68 4.43
CA ALA A 102 16.02 -1.87 4.68
C ALA A 102 16.48 -3.30 4.37
N LEU A 103 15.64 -4.30 4.68
CA LEU A 103 15.97 -5.71 4.47
C LEU A 103 15.78 -6.19 3.04
N THR A 104 14.72 -5.73 2.38
CA THR A 104 14.26 -6.30 1.11
C THR A 104 14.40 -5.33 -0.07
N GLY A 105 14.72 -4.06 0.19
CA GLY A 105 14.76 -2.98 -0.80
C GLY A 105 13.38 -2.51 -1.29
N HIS A 106 12.30 -3.13 -0.82
CA HIS A 106 10.92 -2.81 -1.16
C HIS A 106 10.02 -3.00 0.06
N GLY A 107 8.75 -2.63 -0.07
CA GLY A 107 7.80 -2.62 1.03
C GLY A 107 6.37 -2.65 0.51
N GLY A 108 5.43 -2.99 1.38
CA GLY A 108 4.03 -3.14 1.03
C GLY A 108 3.26 -3.91 2.08
N TRP A 109 1.97 -4.09 1.83
CA TRP A 109 1.05 -4.79 2.73
C TRP A 109 0.45 -6.03 2.03
N PRO A 110 0.14 -7.11 2.77
CA PRO A 110 0.31 -7.29 4.21
C PRO A 110 1.79 -7.28 4.59
N LEU A 111 2.12 -6.64 5.71
CA LEU A 111 3.50 -6.55 6.19
C LEU A 111 3.70 -7.62 7.27
N THR A 112 4.58 -8.57 6.98
CA THR A 112 4.92 -9.70 7.85
C THR A 112 6.29 -9.47 8.46
N ILE A 113 6.35 -9.38 9.79
CA ILE A 113 7.60 -9.26 10.54
C ILE A 113 7.71 -10.42 11.52
N ILE A 114 8.89 -11.00 11.64
CA ILE A 114 9.18 -11.95 12.70
C ILE A 114 10.33 -11.41 13.54
N MET A 115 10.11 -11.36 14.86
CA MET A 115 10.98 -10.66 15.79
C MET A 115 11.14 -11.41 17.10
N THR A 116 12.18 -11.05 17.85
CA THR A 116 12.37 -11.53 19.23
C THR A 116 11.31 -10.95 20.17
N PRO A 117 11.14 -11.52 21.38
CA PRO A 117 10.28 -10.93 22.43
C PRO A 117 10.66 -9.50 22.85
N ASP A 118 11.89 -9.08 22.57
CA ASP A 118 12.40 -7.73 22.81
C ASP A 118 12.25 -6.81 21.59
N GLN A 119 11.33 -7.14 20.67
CA GLN A 119 10.98 -6.34 19.50
C GLN A 119 12.12 -6.15 18.48
N LYS A 120 13.09 -7.07 18.43
CA LYS A 120 14.18 -7.03 17.45
C LYS A 120 13.82 -7.86 16.21
N PRO A 121 13.50 -7.25 15.06
CA PRO A 121 13.09 -8.00 13.87
C PRO A 121 14.29 -8.71 13.25
N PHE A 122 14.10 -9.97 12.86
CA PHE A 122 15.10 -10.75 12.12
C PHE A 122 14.61 -11.28 10.77
N TYR A 123 13.32 -11.06 10.47
CA TYR A 123 12.72 -11.32 9.17
C TYR A 123 11.69 -10.22 8.86
N ALA A 124 11.62 -9.82 7.59
CA ALA A 124 10.56 -8.97 7.06
C ALA A 124 10.19 -9.42 5.64
N GLY A 125 8.91 -9.38 5.32
CA GLY A 125 8.36 -9.68 4.01
C GLY A 125 6.97 -9.08 3.83
N THR A 126 6.47 -9.10 2.61
CA THR A 126 5.13 -8.63 2.28
C THR A 126 4.15 -9.80 2.21
N TYR A 127 3.46 -9.97 1.08
CA TYR A 127 2.59 -11.12 0.83
C TYR A 127 3.41 -12.42 0.76
N LEU A 128 2.94 -13.44 1.47
CA LEU A 128 3.48 -14.81 1.42
C LEU A 128 2.33 -15.76 1.06
N PRO A 129 2.46 -16.57 0.00
CA PRO A 129 1.49 -17.62 -0.27
C PRO A 129 1.56 -18.69 0.83
N ARG A 130 0.47 -19.44 1.05
CA ARG A 130 0.43 -20.52 2.04
C ARG A 130 1.61 -21.49 1.89
N HIS A 131 1.77 -22.03 0.68
CA HIS A 131 2.89 -22.90 0.29
C HIS A 131 3.71 -22.26 -0.82
N GLY A 132 4.98 -22.64 -0.91
CA GLY A 132 5.89 -22.11 -1.91
C GLY A 132 5.37 -22.29 -3.34
N ARG A 133 5.35 -21.22 -4.13
CA ARG A 133 4.94 -21.22 -5.55
C ARG A 133 5.81 -20.29 -6.38
N SER A 134 6.14 -20.70 -7.60
CA SER A 134 6.83 -19.86 -8.60
C SER A 134 8.10 -19.16 -8.07
N GLY A 135 8.91 -19.85 -7.26
CA GLY A 135 10.15 -19.30 -6.68
C GLY A 135 9.94 -18.41 -5.45
N MET A 136 8.70 -18.16 -5.03
CA MET A 136 8.40 -17.53 -3.74
C MET A 136 8.34 -18.60 -2.65
N ARG A 137 8.94 -18.28 -1.50
CA ARG A 137 8.84 -19.07 -0.27
C ARG A 137 7.42 -18.97 0.28
N GLY A 138 6.85 -20.09 0.75
CA GLY A 138 5.55 -20.09 1.40
C GLY A 138 5.64 -19.80 2.89
N LEU A 139 4.49 -19.44 3.46
CA LEU A 139 4.35 -19.13 4.88
C LEU A 139 4.59 -20.37 5.75
N VAL A 140 4.09 -21.54 5.36
CA VAL A 140 4.30 -22.80 6.11
C VAL A 140 5.79 -23.11 6.23
N GLU A 141 6.51 -23.13 5.11
CA GLU A 141 7.94 -23.46 5.10
C GLU A 141 8.78 -22.40 5.83
N LEU A 142 8.33 -21.14 5.83
CA LEU A 142 8.96 -20.06 6.61
C LEU A 142 8.80 -20.28 8.13
N LEU A 143 7.57 -20.55 8.58
CA LEU A 143 7.27 -20.69 9.99
C LEU A 143 7.96 -21.91 10.60
N GLU A 144 8.02 -23.04 9.87
CA GLU A 144 8.70 -24.26 10.33
C GLU A 144 10.21 -24.06 10.47
N GLU A 145 10.87 -23.46 9.47
CA GLU A 145 12.31 -23.19 9.54
C GLU A 145 12.64 -22.25 10.71
N ILE A 146 11.84 -21.21 10.92
CA ILE A 146 12.07 -20.28 12.04
C ILE A 146 11.82 -20.96 13.38
N ALA A 147 10.80 -21.82 13.49
CA ALA A 147 10.56 -22.59 14.72
C ALA A 147 11.74 -23.53 15.03
N GLU A 148 12.31 -24.18 14.01
CA GLU A 148 13.50 -25.02 14.15
C GLU A 148 14.72 -24.20 14.57
N LEU A 149 15.01 -23.10 13.87
CA LEU A 149 16.12 -22.20 14.19
C LEU A 149 15.97 -21.58 15.58
N TRP A 150 14.76 -21.18 15.99
CA TRP A 150 14.53 -20.63 17.32
C TRP A 150 14.82 -21.64 18.44
N SER A 151 14.58 -22.92 18.17
CA SER A 151 14.81 -24.02 19.12
C SER A 151 16.27 -24.48 19.15
N ASN A 152 16.94 -24.52 17.99
CA ASN A 152 18.24 -25.16 17.81
C ASN A 152 19.41 -24.19 17.64
N ASP A 153 19.19 -23.00 17.08
CA ASP A 153 20.23 -21.97 16.82
C ASP A 153 19.66 -20.55 16.95
N ARG A 154 19.10 -20.25 18.12
CA ARG A 154 18.52 -18.93 18.41
C ARG A 154 19.53 -17.80 18.20
N ASP A 155 20.78 -18.05 18.56
CA ASP A 155 21.80 -17.01 18.50
C ASP A 155 22.01 -16.51 17.07
N ALA A 156 21.82 -17.36 16.04
CA ALA A 156 21.84 -16.91 14.65
C ALA A 156 20.72 -15.88 14.35
N LEU A 157 19.49 -16.15 14.79
CA LEU A 157 18.35 -15.24 14.61
C LEU A 157 18.55 -13.93 15.39
N VAL A 158 19.02 -14.01 16.64
CA VAL A 158 19.28 -12.83 17.47
C VAL A 158 20.41 -11.97 16.90
N ARG A 159 21.50 -12.58 16.39
CA ARG A 159 22.57 -11.85 15.70
C ARG A 159 22.05 -11.15 14.45
N SER A 160 21.23 -11.82 13.65
CA SER A 160 20.58 -11.21 12.49
C SER A 160 19.75 -9.99 12.90
N GLY A 161 18.91 -10.15 13.94
CA GLY A 161 18.08 -9.07 14.44
C GLY A 161 18.84 -7.88 15.00
N ASN A 162 19.93 -8.12 15.75
CA ASN A 162 20.79 -7.03 16.23
C ASN A 162 21.43 -6.25 15.08
N LYS A 163 21.89 -6.93 14.03
CA LYS A 163 22.49 -6.27 12.87
C LYS A 163 21.49 -5.38 12.13
N ILE A 164 20.22 -5.80 12.03
CA ILE A 164 19.15 -4.99 11.43
C ILE A 164 18.90 -3.73 12.26
N VAL A 165 18.82 -3.88 13.58
CA VAL A 165 18.67 -2.74 14.50
C VAL A 165 19.85 -1.79 14.39
N GLU A 166 21.08 -2.30 14.28
CA GLU A 166 22.28 -1.48 14.06
C GLU A 166 22.19 -0.65 12.77
N ILE A 167 21.80 -1.26 11.65
CA ILE A 167 21.63 -0.56 10.36
C ILE A 167 20.58 0.56 10.49
N LEU A 168 19.45 0.29 11.11
CA LEU A 168 18.38 1.29 11.30
C LEU A 168 18.83 2.44 12.21
N LEU A 169 19.57 2.14 13.28
CA LEU A 169 20.14 3.15 14.16
C LEU A 169 21.28 3.95 13.49
N GLU A 170 22.02 3.36 12.55
CA GLU A 170 23.00 4.07 11.75
C GLU A 170 22.32 5.06 10.79
N GLU A 171 21.22 4.68 10.14
CA GLU A 171 20.41 5.59 9.33
C GLU A 171 19.82 6.73 10.16
N GLU A 172 19.34 6.46 11.39
CA GLU A 172 18.89 7.50 12.32
C GLU A 172 20.03 8.42 12.80
N LYS A 173 21.24 7.89 12.98
CA LYS A 173 22.44 8.68 13.38
C LYS A 173 22.99 9.53 12.24
N GLU A 174 22.96 9.04 10.99
CA GLU A 174 23.17 9.91 9.83
C GLU A 174 22.05 10.96 9.69
N GLY A 175 20.90 10.67 10.29
CA GLY A 175 19.72 11.51 10.45
C GLY A 175 19.72 12.49 11.63
N ASP A 176 20.80 12.64 12.41
CA ASP A 176 20.97 13.79 13.33
C ASP A 176 21.30 15.07 12.53
N LEU A 177 20.41 15.35 11.58
CA LEU A 177 20.35 16.51 10.70
C LEU A 177 19.67 17.70 11.39
N SER A 178 19.32 17.56 12.67
CA SER A 178 18.71 18.63 13.46
C SER A 178 19.58 19.90 13.49
N GLU A 179 20.89 19.76 13.26
CA GLU A 179 21.86 20.86 13.13
C GLU A 179 22.36 21.13 11.70
N ARG A 180 22.03 20.31 10.68
CA ARG A 180 22.43 20.61 9.29
C ARG A 180 21.41 21.53 8.64
N GLU A 181 21.82 22.77 8.37
CA GLU A 181 21.01 23.69 7.57
C GLU A 181 20.66 23.03 6.22
N ILE A 182 19.36 22.98 5.90
CA ILE A 182 18.88 22.57 4.57
C ILE A 182 19.28 23.69 3.61
N ASP A 183 20.43 23.52 2.97
CA ASP A 183 20.96 24.49 2.03
C ASP A 183 20.48 24.25 0.59
N ARG A 184 20.89 25.15 -0.30
CA ARG A 184 20.55 25.09 -1.72
C ARG A 184 21.11 23.84 -2.41
N GLU A 185 22.25 23.32 -1.97
CA GLU A 185 22.88 22.13 -2.57
C GLU A 185 22.15 20.85 -2.18
N VAL A 186 21.57 20.76 -0.98
CA VAL A 186 20.66 19.68 -0.60
C VAL A 186 19.46 19.63 -1.55
N MET A 187 18.81 20.78 -1.80
CA MET A 187 17.67 20.86 -2.74
C MET A 187 18.06 20.44 -4.16
N LYS A 188 19.20 20.90 -4.67
CA LYS A 188 19.71 20.50 -5.99
C LYS A 188 20.04 19.01 -6.06
N THR A 189 20.60 18.45 -5.00
CA THR A 189 20.93 17.02 -4.91
C THR A 189 19.66 16.17 -4.95
N ALA A 190 18.64 16.54 -4.19
CA ALA A 190 17.32 15.91 -4.20
C ALA A 190 16.66 15.99 -5.58
N ALA A 191 16.61 17.19 -6.19
CA ALA A 191 16.08 17.36 -7.55
C ALA A 191 16.88 16.55 -8.59
N GLY A 192 18.21 16.49 -8.46
CA GLY A 192 19.08 15.66 -9.29
C GLY A 192 18.77 14.17 -9.20
N SER A 193 18.37 13.68 -8.03
CA SER A 193 17.89 12.30 -7.84
C SER A 193 16.61 12.02 -8.63
N PHE A 194 15.62 12.90 -8.53
CA PHE A 194 14.39 12.78 -9.32
C PHE A 194 14.65 12.84 -10.82
N ILE A 195 15.53 13.74 -11.27
CA ILE A 195 15.91 13.85 -12.68
C ILE A 195 16.47 12.52 -13.24
N ARG A 196 17.28 11.80 -12.44
CA ARG A 196 17.85 10.51 -12.86
C ARG A 196 16.82 9.39 -12.90
N ARG A 197 15.85 9.41 -11.99
CA ARG A 197 14.80 8.38 -11.86
C ARG A 197 13.57 8.64 -12.72
N PHE A 198 13.47 9.82 -13.33
CA PHE A 198 12.28 10.23 -14.07
C PHE A 198 12.04 9.39 -15.32
N ASP A 199 10.85 8.80 -15.39
CA ASP A 199 10.38 8.10 -16.59
C ASP A 199 9.91 9.12 -17.62
N ARG A 200 10.65 9.27 -18.71
CA ARG A 200 10.35 10.24 -19.77
C ARG A 200 9.15 9.82 -20.63
N GLU A 201 8.88 8.53 -20.73
CA GLU A 201 7.84 7.98 -21.59
C GLU A 201 6.47 8.10 -20.92
N TYR A 202 6.38 7.65 -19.66
CA TYR A 202 5.12 7.57 -18.91
C TYR A 202 5.04 8.51 -17.71
N GLY A 203 6.05 9.31 -17.40
CA GLY A 203 6.07 10.16 -16.20
C GLY A 203 6.21 9.36 -14.89
N GLY A 204 6.40 10.02 -13.76
CA GLY A 204 6.72 9.37 -12.48
C GLY A 204 8.21 9.08 -12.29
N PHE A 205 8.54 8.41 -11.19
CA PHE A 205 9.93 8.21 -10.76
C PHE A 205 10.20 6.75 -10.39
N GLY A 206 10.94 6.05 -11.24
CA GLY A 206 11.24 4.63 -11.10
C GLY A 206 10.36 3.73 -12.00
N ASN A 207 10.47 2.42 -11.74
CA ASN A 207 9.78 1.37 -12.50
C ASN A 207 8.44 1.00 -11.83
N ALA A 208 7.75 0.02 -12.41
CA ALA A 208 6.55 -0.57 -11.82
C ALA A 208 6.87 -1.35 -10.51
N PRO A 209 5.95 -1.39 -9.52
CA PRO A 209 4.70 -0.61 -9.46
C PRO A 209 4.95 0.88 -9.24
N LYS A 210 4.08 1.73 -9.79
CA LYS A 210 4.18 3.19 -9.73
C LYS A 210 3.21 3.82 -8.74
N PHE A 211 3.77 4.58 -7.80
CA PHE A 211 3.01 5.35 -6.81
C PHE A 211 2.95 6.84 -7.19
N PRO A 212 1.80 7.52 -6.98
CA PRO A 212 1.66 8.95 -7.32
C PRO A 212 2.62 9.87 -6.58
N ALA A 213 2.89 9.56 -5.31
CA ALA A 213 3.79 10.29 -4.40
C ALA A 213 3.71 11.84 -4.56
N PRO A 214 2.55 12.48 -4.26
CA PRO A 214 2.30 13.87 -4.64
C PRO A 214 3.26 14.87 -3.98
N HIS A 215 3.77 14.55 -2.79
CA HIS A 215 4.78 15.34 -2.09
C HIS A 215 6.07 15.53 -2.89
N ASN A 216 6.46 14.56 -3.72
CA ASN A 216 7.61 14.69 -4.62
C ASN A 216 7.33 15.70 -5.73
N LEU A 217 6.08 15.73 -6.23
CA LEU A 217 5.64 16.68 -7.25
C LEU A 217 5.57 18.10 -6.67
N MET A 218 5.01 18.26 -5.46
CA MET A 218 5.00 19.53 -4.73
C MET A 218 6.42 20.05 -4.46
N PHE A 219 7.34 19.17 -4.05
CA PHE A 219 8.75 19.52 -3.92
C PHE A 219 9.34 20.02 -5.24
N LEU A 220 9.11 19.31 -6.35
CA LEU A 220 9.63 19.71 -7.66
C LEU A 220 9.02 21.02 -8.18
N LEU A 221 7.75 21.31 -7.88
CA LEU A 221 7.13 22.60 -8.19
C LEU A 221 7.80 23.73 -7.42
N ARG A 222 8.02 23.56 -6.10
CA ARG A 222 8.74 24.54 -5.28
C ARG A 222 10.17 24.74 -5.79
N TYR A 223 10.89 23.65 -6.04
CA TYR A 223 12.23 23.68 -6.62
C TYR A 223 12.25 24.42 -7.96
N ALA A 224 11.24 24.19 -8.82
CA ALA A 224 11.12 24.88 -10.10
C ALA A 224 10.99 26.39 -9.95
N ILE A 225 10.20 26.86 -8.98
CA ILE A 225 10.03 28.28 -8.68
C ILE A 225 11.35 28.88 -8.17
N TYR A 226 12.00 28.23 -7.20
CA TYR A 226 13.23 28.74 -6.58
C TYR A 226 14.43 28.74 -7.52
N GLU A 227 14.58 27.71 -8.36
CA GLU A 227 15.71 27.54 -9.27
C GLU A 227 15.41 27.93 -10.73
N ASN A 228 14.21 28.46 -10.99
CA ASN A 228 13.70 28.76 -12.34
C ASN A 228 13.86 27.56 -13.30
N SER A 229 13.51 26.35 -12.83
CA SER A 229 13.77 25.10 -13.54
C SER A 229 12.56 24.64 -14.37
N ALA A 230 12.54 25.00 -15.65
CA ALA A 230 11.53 24.51 -16.60
C ALA A 230 11.51 22.98 -16.72
N ARG A 231 12.66 22.32 -16.50
CA ARG A 231 12.76 20.85 -16.48
C ARG A 231 11.97 20.24 -15.34
N ALA A 232 12.00 20.83 -14.15
CA ALA A 232 11.26 20.33 -13.00
C ALA A 232 9.74 20.48 -13.22
N ILE A 233 9.28 21.61 -13.78
CA ILE A 233 7.89 21.79 -14.21
C ILE A 233 7.49 20.70 -15.20
N GLY A 234 8.29 20.47 -16.25
CA GLY A 234 7.99 19.45 -17.26
C GLY A 234 7.89 18.02 -16.69
N MET A 235 8.69 17.67 -15.67
CA MET A 235 8.57 16.37 -15.00
C MET A 235 7.24 16.25 -14.24
N VAL A 236 6.84 17.31 -13.54
CA VAL A 236 5.57 17.34 -12.80
C VAL A 236 4.38 17.26 -13.77
N GLU A 237 4.37 18.11 -14.78
CA GLU A 237 3.29 18.15 -15.77
C GLU A 237 3.10 16.82 -16.49
N LYS A 238 4.20 16.18 -16.92
CA LYS A 238 4.17 14.87 -17.57
C LYS A 238 3.63 13.79 -16.63
N THR A 239 4.02 13.81 -15.36
CA THR A 239 3.57 12.83 -14.36
C THR A 239 2.08 12.99 -14.07
N LEU A 240 1.63 14.22 -13.78
CA LEU A 240 0.22 14.51 -13.53
C LEU A 240 -0.68 14.22 -14.74
N GLU A 241 -0.23 14.54 -15.95
CA GLU A 241 -0.99 14.25 -17.16
C GLU A 241 -1.06 12.76 -17.47
N ALA A 242 0.04 12.01 -17.25
CA ALA A 242 0.05 10.56 -17.44
C ALA A 242 -0.85 9.84 -16.43
N MET A 243 -0.80 10.21 -15.14
CA MET A 243 -1.69 9.66 -14.12
C MET A 243 -3.16 9.92 -14.44
N TYR A 244 -3.50 11.14 -14.89
CA TYR A 244 -4.86 11.47 -15.26
C TYR A 244 -5.33 10.73 -16.52
N ARG A 245 -4.47 10.54 -17.51
CA ARG A 245 -4.84 9.88 -18.78
C ARG A 245 -4.81 8.35 -18.70
N GLY A 246 -4.15 7.76 -17.71
CA GLY A 246 -4.15 6.33 -17.47
C GLY A 246 -5.37 5.89 -16.66
N GLY A 247 -5.43 4.58 -16.37
CA GLY A 247 -6.48 3.96 -15.57
C GLY A 247 -6.33 4.17 -14.07
N LEU A 248 -5.29 4.90 -13.62
CA LEU A 248 -5.19 5.33 -12.23
C LEU A 248 -6.30 6.30 -11.82
N PHE A 249 -6.74 7.17 -12.75
CA PHE A 249 -7.87 8.08 -12.52
C PHE A 249 -9.15 7.43 -13.02
N ASP A 250 -10.15 7.34 -12.16
CA ASP A 250 -11.48 6.87 -12.56
C ASP A 250 -12.20 7.96 -13.38
N HIS A 251 -12.31 7.77 -14.70
CA HIS A 251 -12.91 8.77 -15.58
C HIS A 251 -14.43 8.91 -15.45
N ILE A 252 -15.09 8.00 -14.73
CA ILE A 252 -16.54 7.94 -14.58
C ILE A 252 -16.92 8.44 -13.18
N GLY A 253 -16.40 7.79 -12.14
CA GLY A 253 -16.65 8.09 -10.74
C GLY A 253 -15.69 9.11 -10.13
N TYR A 254 -14.60 9.46 -10.82
CA TYR A 254 -13.52 10.33 -10.31
C TYR A 254 -12.78 9.73 -9.12
N GLY A 255 -11.73 10.43 -8.72
CA GLY A 255 -10.78 9.97 -7.71
C GLY A 255 -9.69 9.09 -8.33
N PHE A 256 -8.56 9.08 -7.66
CA PHE A 256 -7.40 8.27 -8.00
C PHE A 256 -7.40 7.00 -7.17
N SER A 257 -7.16 5.90 -7.86
CA SER A 257 -6.73 4.63 -7.27
C SER A 257 -5.32 4.77 -6.70
N ARG A 258 -4.94 3.89 -5.77
CA ARG A 258 -3.78 4.08 -4.90
C ARG A 258 -2.45 4.08 -5.65
N TYR A 259 -2.25 3.12 -6.54
CA TYR A 259 -1.04 2.99 -7.34
C TYR A 259 -1.30 2.16 -8.59
N SER A 260 -0.36 2.19 -9.53
CA SER A 260 -0.42 1.34 -10.73
C SER A 260 0.55 0.18 -10.63
N THR A 261 0.10 -1.02 -11.03
CA THR A 261 0.95 -2.22 -11.09
C THR A 261 1.89 -2.22 -12.27
N ASP A 262 1.63 -1.39 -13.28
CA ASP A 262 2.47 -1.22 -14.46
C ASP A 262 3.24 0.11 -14.47
N ASN A 263 4.04 0.31 -15.51
CA ASN A 263 4.80 1.53 -15.70
C ASN A 263 4.04 2.62 -16.46
N LYS A 264 2.86 2.31 -17.01
CA LYS A 264 2.08 3.19 -17.89
C LYS A 264 1.02 3.99 -17.17
N TRP A 265 0.79 3.70 -15.88
CA TRP A 265 -0.36 4.17 -15.10
C TRP A 265 -1.69 3.60 -15.59
N LEU A 266 -1.67 2.46 -16.29
CA LEU A 266 -2.87 1.89 -16.90
C LEU A 266 -3.58 0.95 -15.93
N VAL A 267 -2.90 -0.05 -15.38
CA VAL A 267 -3.50 -1.01 -14.45
C VAL A 267 -3.39 -0.52 -13.01
N PRO A 268 -4.49 -0.13 -12.34
CA PRO A 268 -4.45 0.29 -10.94
C PRO A 268 -4.54 -0.90 -9.98
N HIS A 269 -4.11 -0.70 -8.74
CA HIS A 269 -4.78 -1.33 -7.60
C HIS A 269 -5.96 -0.46 -7.19
N PHE A 270 -7.16 -1.01 -7.26
CA PHE A 270 -8.42 -0.25 -7.33
C PHE A 270 -8.87 0.41 -6.02
N GLU A 271 -8.13 0.20 -4.94
CA GLU A 271 -8.32 0.91 -3.68
C GLU A 271 -8.16 2.42 -3.87
N LYS A 272 -9.03 3.22 -3.25
CA LYS A 272 -8.92 4.69 -3.24
C LYS A 272 -8.76 5.21 -1.81
N MET A 273 -7.63 5.87 -1.54
CA MET A 273 -7.34 6.44 -0.22
C MET A 273 -7.71 7.91 -0.15
N LEU A 274 -8.30 8.35 0.97
CA LEU A 274 -8.59 9.76 1.20
C LEU A 274 -7.30 10.60 1.15
N TYR A 275 -6.24 10.14 1.81
CA TYR A 275 -5.00 10.90 1.88
C TYR A 275 -4.31 11.05 0.52
N ASP A 276 -4.36 10.02 -0.34
CA ASP A 276 -3.80 10.08 -1.68
C ASP A 276 -4.57 11.08 -2.55
N ASN A 277 -5.90 11.01 -2.50
CA ASN A 277 -6.77 11.93 -3.24
C ASN A 277 -6.61 13.37 -2.74
N ALA A 278 -6.55 13.60 -1.43
CA ALA A 278 -6.33 14.92 -0.85
C ALA A 278 -4.97 15.52 -1.26
N LEU A 279 -3.89 14.74 -1.18
CA LEU A 279 -2.55 15.19 -1.58
C LEU A 279 -2.44 15.41 -3.09
N LEU A 280 -3.10 14.58 -3.91
CA LEU A 280 -3.17 14.79 -5.35
C LEU A 280 -3.93 16.06 -5.68
N THR A 281 -5.06 16.34 -5.03
CA THR A 281 -5.77 17.63 -5.19
C THR A 281 -4.83 18.81 -4.99
N ILE A 282 -4.01 18.79 -3.92
CA ILE A 282 -3.03 19.85 -3.65
C ILE A 282 -2.00 19.94 -4.77
N ALA A 283 -1.41 18.82 -5.19
CA ALA A 283 -0.41 18.80 -6.26
C ALA A 283 -0.96 19.31 -7.61
N TYR A 284 -2.20 18.95 -7.96
CA TYR A 284 -2.88 19.46 -9.16
C TYR A 284 -3.18 20.96 -9.04
N LEU A 285 -3.61 21.46 -7.87
CA LEU A 285 -3.83 22.89 -7.65
C LEU A 285 -2.52 23.69 -7.69
N GLU A 286 -1.45 23.22 -7.08
CA GLU A 286 -0.12 23.87 -7.16
C GLU A 286 0.38 23.86 -8.62
N ALA A 287 0.19 22.77 -9.38
CA ALA A 287 0.52 22.74 -10.80
C ALA A 287 -0.30 23.74 -11.62
N TYR A 288 -1.59 23.91 -11.31
CA TYR A 288 -2.43 24.95 -11.92
C TYR A 288 -1.88 26.34 -11.63
N GLN A 289 -1.52 26.63 -10.37
CA GLN A 289 -0.96 27.94 -9.98
C GLN A 289 0.35 28.26 -10.70
N VAL A 290 1.21 27.26 -10.92
CA VAL A 290 2.50 27.44 -11.60
C VAL A 290 2.36 27.55 -13.12
N THR A 291 1.44 26.80 -13.72
CA THR A 291 1.37 26.65 -15.19
C THR A 291 0.22 27.42 -15.85
N GLY A 292 -0.84 27.74 -15.11
CA GLY A 292 -2.09 28.29 -15.63
C GLY A 292 -2.92 27.33 -16.48
N ARG A 293 -2.55 26.04 -16.59
CA ARG A 293 -3.28 25.07 -17.42
C ARG A 293 -4.56 24.58 -16.74
N GLU A 294 -5.71 24.94 -17.31
CA GLU A 294 -7.04 24.54 -16.79
C GLU A 294 -7.22 23.03 -16.60
N LEU A 295 -6.47 22.19 -17.32
CA LEU A 295 -6.45 20.73 -17.08
C LEU A 295 -6.29 20.40 -15.59
N TYR A 296 -5.31 21.01 -14.92
CA TYR A 296 -4.98 20.64 -13.55
C TYR A 296 -6.04 21.08 -12.55
N LYS A 297 -6.61 22.27 -12.75
CA LYS A 297 -7.77 22.73 -11.98
C LYS A 297 -8.96 21.80 -12.15
N ASN A 298 -9.30 21.42 -13.38
CA ASN A 298 -10.42 20.53 -13.66
C ASN A 298 -10.23 19.15 -13.01
N VAL A 299 -9.01 18.62 -13.00
CA VAL A 299 -8.72 17.35 -12.30
C VAL A 299 -8.89 17.50 -10.79
N ALA A 300 -8.36 18.57 -10.19
CA ALA A 300 -8.53 18.84 -8.77
C ALA A 300 -10.02 18.95 -8.37
N GLU A 301 -10.82 19.66 -9.16
CA GLU A 301 -12.28 19.78 -8.94
C GLU A 301 -12.99 18.42 -9.02
N LYS A 302 -12.63 17.56 -9.98
CA LYS A 302 -13.18 16.20 -10.07
C LYS A 302 -12.83 15.34 -8.86
N VAL A 303 -11.59 15.41 -8.37
CA VAL A 303 -11.18 14.69 -7.16
C VAL A 303 -11.97 15.18 -5.95
N LEU A 304 -12.15 16.50 -5.81
CA LEU A 304 -12.97 17.07 -4.73
C LEU A 304 -14.45 16.65 -4.82
N GLN A 305 -14.99 16.52 -6.04
CA GLN A 305 -16.34 15.98 -6.24
C GLN A 305 -16.45 14.52 -5.80
N TYR A 306 -15.47 13.67 -6.13
CA TYR A 306 -15.39 12.30 -5.61
C TYR A 306 -15.34 12.28 -4.08
N VAL A 307 -14.43 13.04 -3.47
CA VAL A 307 -14.29 13.08 -2.01
C VAL A 307 -15.59 13.55 -1.34
N SER A 308 -16.26 14.56 -1.89
CA SER A 308 -17.52 15.04 -1.32
C SER A 308 -18.68 14.06 -1.50
N ARG A 309 -18.67 13.23 -2.54
CA ARG A 309 -19.78 12.33 -2.88
C ARG A 309 -19.63 10.96 -2.23
N GLU A 310 -18.44 10.37 -2.32
CA GLU A 310 -18.16 8.99 -1.91
C GLU A 310 -17.50 8.90 -0.54
N MET A 311 -16.63 9.87 -0.22
CA MET A 311 -15.76 9.78 0.97
C MET A 311 -16.28 10.55 2.18
N ARG A 312 -17.44 11.22 2.07
CA ARG A 312 -18.05 11.98 3.16
C ARG A 312 -19.19 11.18 3.80
N SER A 313 -19.13 10.99 5.11
CA SER A 313 -20.21 10.36 5.86
C SER A 313 -21.43 11.30 5.98
N PRO A 314 -22.66 10.76 6.10
CA PRO A 314 -23.85 11.57 6.34
C PRO A 314 -23.75 12.47 7.59
N GLU A 315 -22.94 12.08 8.57
CA GLU A 315 -22.68 12.80 9.83
C GLU A 315 -21.63 13.91 9.67
N GLY A 316 -20.99 14.01 8.50
CA GLY A 316 -20.04 15.07 8.16
C GLY A 316 -18.57 14.72 8.38
N ALA A 317 -18.24 13.49 8.79
CA ALA A 317 -16.87 12.99 8.81
C ALA A 317 -16.41 12.56 7.40
N PHE A 318 -15.14 12.22 7.25
CA PHE A 318 -14.62 11.58 6.05
C PHE A 318 -14.18 10.14 6.34
N TYR A 319 -14.50 9.22 5.42
CA TYR A 319 -13.96 7.86 5.43
C TYR A 319 -12.47 7.88 5.07
N SER A 320 -11.68 6.96 5.62
CA SER A 320 -10.24 6.85 5.36
C SER A 320 -9.92 6.28 3.98
N ALA A 321 -10.73 5.33 3.51
CA ALA A 321 -10.51 4.59 2.27
C ALA A 321 -11.81 4.05 1.66
N GLN A 322 -11.73 3.67 0.39
CA GLN A 322 -12.74 2.91 -0.34
C GLN A 322 -12.09 1.61 -0.84
N ASP A 323 -12.77 0.49 -0.58
CA ASP A 323 -12.28 -0.86 -0.87
C ASP A 323 -12.07 -1.08 -2.38
N ALA A 324 -11.05 -1.89 -2.70
CA ALA A 324 -10.75 -2.35 -4.06
C ALA A 324 -11.69 -3.47 -4.49
N ASP A 325 -12.17 -4.28 -3.54
CA ASP A 325 -12.94 -5.48 -3.84
C ASP A 325 -14.43 -5.19 -4.02
N SER A 326 -15.04 -5.84 -4.99
CA SER A 326 -16.48 -5.75 -5.24
C SER A 326 -17.00 -7.13 -5.64
N GLU A 327 -17.92 -7.66 -4.83
CA GLU A 327 -18.38 -9.07 -4.93
C GLU A 327 -17.23 -10.09 -4.80
N GLY A 328 -16.18 -9.75 -4.05
CA GLY A 328 -15.00 -10.62 -3.83
C GLY A 328 -14.01 -10.65 -4.98
N VAL A 329 -14.15 -9.75 -5.96
CA VAL A 329 -13.22 -9.60 -7.09
C VAL A 329 -12.66 -8.17 -7.08
N GLU A 330 -11.34 -8.04 -7.11
CA GLU A 330 -10.66 -6.73 -7.16
C GLU A 330 -11.09 -5.97 -8.43
N GLY A 331 -11.51 -4.71 -8.27
CA GLY A 331 -11.71 -3.81 -9.40
C GLY A 331 -12.96 -4.03 -10.25
N ARG A 332 -13.83 -4.98 -9.91
CA ARG A 332 -14.99 -5.37 -10.74
C ARG A 332 -15.89 -4.21 -11.18
N TYR A 333 -16.15 -3.23 -10.31
CA TYR A 333 -16.96 -2.04 -10.67
C TYR A 333 -16.29 -1.10 -11.69
N TYR A 334 -14.98 -1.22 -11.88
CA TYR A 334 -14.18 -0.32 -12.70
C TYR A 334 -13.80 -0.92 -14.06
N LEU A 335 -14.15 -2.18 -14.31
CA LEU A 335 -13.86 -2.90 -15.54
C LEU A 335 -15.10 -2.97 -16.43
N LEU A 336 -14.96 -2.55 -17.69
CA LEU A 336 -16.08 -2.45 -18.62
C LEU A 336 -15.90 -3.36 -19.84
N SER A 337 -16.99 -3.98 -20.27
CA SER A 337 -17.09 -4.53 -21.62
C SER A 337 -17.74 -3.51 -22.58
N PRO A 338 -17.39 -3.54 -23.88
CA PRO A 338 -18.02 -2.65 -24.87
C PRO A 338 -19.55 -2.82 -24.92
N ARG A 339 -20.02 -4.05 -24.67
CA ARG A 339 -21.43 -4.40 -24.69
C ARG A 339 -22.19 -3.75 -23.54
N GLU A 340 -21.67 -3.80 -22.32
CA GLU A 340 -22.30 -3.15 -21.16
C GLU A 340 -22.42 -1.63 -21.39
N VAL A 341 -21.38 -1.01 -21.95
CA VAL A 341 -21.41 0.42 -22.30
C VAL A 341 -22.51 0.73 -23.32
N GLU A 342 -22.61 -0.04 -24.41
CA GLU A 342 -23.66 0.13 -25.43
C GLU A 342 -25.07 -0.16 -24.90
N GLU A 343 -25.22 -1.08 -23.96
CA GLU A 343 -26.50 -1.39 -23.31
C GLU A 343 -26.98 -0.23 -22.42
N VAL A 344 -26.07 0.44 -21.71
CA VAL A 344 -26.40 1.58 -20.83
C VAL A 344 -26.58 2.89 -21.60
N LEU A 345 -25.65 3.22 -22.50
CA LEU A 345 -25.64 4.52 -23.21
C LEU A 345 -26.47 4.50 -24.51
N GLY A 346 -26.90 3.32 -24.95
CA GLY A 346 -27.42 3.10 -26.29
C GLY A 346 -26.30 2.96 -27.33
N ARG A 347 -26.64 2.39 -28.48
CA ARG A 347 -25.65 1.90 -29.47
C ARG A 347 -24.72 2.98 -30.02
N ASP A 348 -25.25 4.13 -30.44
CA ASP A 348 -24.42 5.18 -31.06
C ASP A 348 -23.57 5.94 -30.03
N PRO A 349 -24.11 6.43 -28.89
CA PRO A 349 -23.30 7.04 -27.84
C PRO A 349 -22.32 6.05 -27.21
N GLY A 350 -22.72 4.80 -27.03
CA GLY A 350 -21.86 3.74 -26.47
C GLY A 350 -20.65 3.43 -27.35
N ARG A 351 -20.83 3.37 -28.68
CA ARG A 351 -19.69 3.24 -29.61
C ARG A 351 -18.72 4.41 -29.52
N GLN A 352 -19.23 5.64 -29.46
CA GLN A 352 -18.37 6.82 -29.32
C GLN A 352 -17.61 6.83 -27.99
N PHE A 353 -18.26 6.39 -26.91
CA PHE A 353 -17.60 6.22 -25.61
C PHE A 353 -16.50 5.17 -25.70
N ASN A 354 -16.81 4.01 -26.29
CA ASN A 354 -15.84 2.92 -26.45
C ASN A 354 -14.61 3.36 -27.25
N GLU A 355 -14.80 4.07 -28.37
CA GLU A 355 -13.70 4.61 -29.16
C GLU A 355 -12.87 5.65 -28.39
N ARG A 356 -13.51 6.46 -27.54
CA ARG A 356 -12.85 7.56 -26.83
C ARG A 356 -11.97 7.09 -25.67
N PHE A 357 -12.36 6.00 -25.03
CA PHE A 357 -11.72 5.39 -23.84
C PHE A 357 -11.06 4.03 -24.15
N ASP A 358 -10.83 3.73 -25.43
CA ASP A 358 -10.16 2.50 -25.88
C ASP A 358 -10.77 1.21 -25.31
N ILE A 359 -12.11 1.17 -25.17
CA ILE A 359 -12.85 0.01 -24.69
C ILE A 359 -13.09 -0.93 -25.86
N THR A 360 -12.35 -2.02 -25.90
CA THR A 360 -12.35 -2.99 -27.00
C THR A 360 -12.90 -4.35 -26.58
N GLN A 361 -13.22 -5.20 -27.55
CA GLN A 361 -13.63 -6.59 -27.29
C GLN A 361 -12.49 -7.46 -26.73
N GLN A 362 -11.24 -7.05 -26.96
CA GLN A 362 -10.07 -7.78 -26.46
C GLN A 362 -9.80 -7.48 -24.97
N GLY A 363 -10.18 -6.29 -24.51
CA GLY A 363 -9.81 -5.81 -23.19
C GLY A 363 -8.36 -5.32 -23.12
N ASN A 364 -8.09 -4.48 -22.13
CA ASN A 364 -6.74 -4.06 -21.74
C ASN A 364 -6.33 -4.64 -20.36
N PHE A 365 -7.25 -5.31 -19.66
CA PHE A 365 -7.02 -6.00 -18.39
C PHE A 365 -7.98 -7.18 -18.22
N GLU A 366 -7.44 -8.40 -18.09
CA GLU A 366 -8.22 -9.64 -17.83
C GLU A 366 -9.42 -9.88 -18.78
N GLY A 367 -9.34 -9.42 -20.02
CA GLY A 367 -10.42 -9.55 -21.02
C GLY A 367 -11.52 -8.48 -20.91
N LEU A 368 -11.39 -7.55 -19.96
CA LEU A 368 -12.21 -6.34 -19.81
C LEU A 368 -11.35 -5.08 -20.01
N ASN A 369 -11.96 -3.90 -19.90
CA ASN A 369 -11.28 -2.63 -20.17
C ASN A 369 -11.33 -1.74 -18.94
N ILE A 370 -10.17 -1.17 -18.62
CA ILE A 370 -10.00 0.00 -17.77
C ILE A 370 -10.11 1.22 -18.70
N PRO A 371 -11.13 2.09 -18.55
CA PRO A 371 -11.37 3.24 -19.43
C PRO A 371 -10.27 4.30 -19.43
#